data_AF-A0A8S9SEU1-F1
#
_entry.id   AF-A0A8S9SEU1-F1
#
_cell.length_a   1.000
_cell.length_b   1.000
_cell.length_c   1.000
_cell.angle_alpha   90.00
_cell.angle_beta   90.00
_cell.angle_gamma   90.00
#
_symmetry.space_group_name_H-M   'P 1'
#
loop_
_entity.id
_entity.type
_entity.pdbx_description
1 polymer ?
#
loop_
_entity_poly.entity_id
_entity_poly.type
_entity_poly.pdbx_seq_one_letter_code
_entity_poly.pdbx_strand_id
1 'polypeptide(L)' 'MFVEQFTSSKDLEKTSDGLYEILQHRTEPLRGYIAHFNQEKVAILECNIPTAISAFKRGLLPDGDLYKELTKYQ' A
#
# COMPACT_ATOMS: atom_id res chain seq x y z
N MET A 1 -17.83 -11.38 29.94
CA MET A 1 -18.33 -11.81 28.62
C MET A 1 -17.89 -10.74 27.64
N PHE A 2 -16.87 -11.01 26.82
CA PHE A 2 -16.27 -10.04 25.91
C PHE A 2 -15.98 -10.77 24.59
N VAL A 3 -16.94 -10.76 23.69
CA VAL A 3 -16.70 -11.04 22.27
C VAL A 3 -17.63 -10.11 21.52
N GLU A 4 -17.24 -8.84 21.45
CA GLU A 4 -17.84 -7.91 20.50
C GLU A 4 -17.39 -8.31 19.09
N GLN A 5 -18.38 -8.34 18.21
CA GLN A 5 -18.37 -8.86 16.86
C GLN A 5 -17.40 -8.08 15.97
N PHE A 6 -16.28 -8.70 15.57
CA PHE A 6 -15.47 -8.25 14.42
C PHE A 6 -15.75 -9.09 13.17
N THR A 7 -17.03 -9.36 12.88
CA THR A 7 -17.44 -10.04 11.64
C THR A 7 -18.13 -9.09 10.65
N SER A 8 -17.82 -7.79 10.72
CA SER A 8 -18.28 -6.79 9.73
C SER A 8 -17.14 -5.87 9.27
N SER A 9 -16.00 -6.44 8.88
CA SER A 9 -14.92 -5.67 8.22
C SER A 9 -14.81 -5.95 6.72
N LYS A 10 -15.66 -6.84 6.17
CA LYS A 10 -15.50 -7.32 4.80
C LYS A 10 -15.94 -6.33 3.72
N ASP A 11 -16.73 -5.32 4.08
CA ASP A 11 -17.28 -4.36 3.12
C ASP A 11 -17.13 -2.89 3.56
N LEU A 12 -16.13 -2.59 4.39
CA LEU A 12 -15.76 -1.18 4.54
C LEU A 12 -15.11 -0.74 3.23
N GLU A 13 -15.66 0.29 2.61
CA GLU A 13 -15.12 0.86 1.38
C GLU A 13 -13.63 1.16 1.57
N LYS A 14 -12.78 0.54 0.75
CA LYS A 14 -11.34 0.77 0.82
C LYS A 14 -11.07 2.19 0.35
N THR A 15 -10.46 3.00 1.22
CA THR A 15 -10.05 4.36 0.88
C THR A 15 -8.62 4.38 0.37
N SER A 16 -8.26 5.44 -0.34
CA SER A 16 -6.88 5.63 -0.84
C SER A 16 -5.86 5.75 0.30
N ASP A 17 -6.26 6.23 1.47
CA ASP A 17 -5.39 6.36 2.63
C ASP A 17 -4.97 4.99 3.19
N GLY A 18 -5.80 3.95 3.00
CA GLY A 18 -5.45 2.58 3.37
C GLY A 18 -4.23 2.04 2.62
N LEU A 19 -3.87 2.62 1.48
CA LEU A 19 -2.66 2.23 0.74
C LEU A 19 -1.37 2.50 1.50
N TYR A 20 -1.37 3.40 2.50
CA TYR A 20 -0.19 3.67 3.34
C TYR A 20 0.22 2.50 4.23
N GLU A 21 -0.69 1.56 4.48
CA GLU A 21 -0.42 0.36 5.27
C GLU A 21 0.34 -0.71 4.47
N ILE A 22 0.45 -0.55 3.15
CA ILE A 22 1.14 -1.49 2.26
C ILE A 22 2.62 -1.13 2.23
N LEU A 23 3.43 -1.95 2.90
CA LEU A 23 4.88 -1.80 2.98
C LEU A 23 5.57 -2.99 2.33
N GLN A 24 6.65 -2.75 1.59
CA GLN A 24 7.52 -3.78 1.06
C GLN A 24 8.29 -4.43 2.22
N HIS A 25 8.16 -5.74 2.37
CA HIS A 25 8.94 -6.48 3.37
C HIS A 25 10.38 -6.73 2.91
N ARG A 26 11.33 -6.83 3.85
CA ARG A 26 12.76 -7.07 3.54
C ARG A 26 13.03 -8.33 2.70
N THR A 27 12.21 -9.37 2.88
CA THR A 27 12.30 -10.64 2.14
C THR A 27 11.40 -10.67 0.91
N GLU A 28 10.59 -9.63 0.69
CA GLU A 28 9.66 -9.55 -0.43
C GLU A 28 10.36 -8.96 -1.65
N PRO A 29 10.38 -9.68 -2.79
CA PRO A 29 10.91 -9.13 -4.03
C PRO A 29 10.05 -7.95 -4.47
N LEU A 30 10.65 -6.94 -5.11
CA LEU A 30 9.95 -5.74 -5.58
C LEU A 30 8.69 -6.04 -6.39
N ARG A 31 8.73 -7.09 -7.23
CA ARG A 31 7.57 -7.54 -8.01
C ARG A 31 6.41 -8.00 -7.13
N GLY A 32 6.69 -8.64 -5.98
CA GLY A 32 5.69 -9.04 -5.00
C GLY A 32 4.98 -7.82 -4.42
N TYR A 33 5.75 -6.84 -3.96
CA TYR A 33 5.22 -5.59 -3.44
C TYR A 33 4.34 -4.85 -4.45
N ILE A 34 4.81 -4.71 -5.70
CA ILE A 34 4.03 -4.07 -6.77
C ILE A 34 2.71 -4.82 -7.01
N ALA A 35 2.72 -6.15 -7.00
CA ALA A 35 1.52 -6.96 -7.19
C ALA A 35 0.51 -6.74 -6.05
N HIS A 36 0.97 -6.77 -4.79
CA HIS A 36 0.14 -6.53 -3.61
C HIS A 36 -0.45 -5.12 -3.61
N PHE A 37 0.40 -4.10 -3.84
CA PHE A 37 -0.04 -2.72 -3.92
C PHE A 37 -1.09 -2.50 -5.02
N ASN A 38 -0.88 -3.07 -6.21
CA ASN A 38 -1.83 -2.96 -7.31
C ASN A 38 -3.15 -3.68 -7.05
N GLN A 39 -3.10 -4.84 -6.37
CA GLN A 39 -4.30 -5.59 -5.97
C GLN A 39 -5.17 -4.78 -5.01
N GLU A 40 -4.57 -4.09 -4.05
CA GLU A 40 -5.29 -3.21 -3.13
C GLU A 40 -5.78 -1.95 -3.84
N LYS A 41 -4.94 -1.35 -4.68
CA LYS A 41 -5.29 -0.15 -5.46
C LYS A 41 -6.47 -0.35 -6.40
N VAL A 42 -6.58 -1.50 -7.07
CA VAL A 42 -7.68 -1.77 -8.02
C VAL A 42 -9.03 -2.00 -7.32
N ALA A 43 -9.00 -2.32 -6.02
CA ALA A 43 -10.21 -2.47 -5.22
C ALA A 43 -10.81 -1.12 -4.75
N ILE A 44 -10.14 0.01 -5.02
CA ILE A 44 -10.57 1.36 -4.63
C ILE A 44 -11.27 2.02 -5.83
N LEU A 45 -12.58 2.28 -5.69
CA LEU A 45 -13.43 2.82 -6.77
C LEU A 45 -12.96 4.21 -7.24
N GLU A 46 -12.72 5.13 -6.30
CA GLU A 46 -12.25 6.50 -6.57
C GLU A 46 -10.82 6.70 -6.07
N CYS A 47 -9.89 5.90 -6.59
CA CYS A 47 -8.49 5.93 -6.17
C CYS A 47 -7.85 7.31 -6.43
N ASN A 48 -7.50 8.02 -5.36
CA ASN A 48 -6.75 9.27 -5.42
C ASN A 48 -5.31 8.98 -5.87
N ILE A 49 -5.01 9.32 -7.12
CA ILE A 49 -3.71 9.02 -7.73
C ILE A 49 -2.53 9.68 -7.01
N PRO A 50 -2.57 10.98 -6.62
CA PRO A 50 -1.54 11.58 -5.78
C PRO A 50 -1.27 10.80 -4.48
N THR A 51 -2.32 10.40 -3.76
CA THR A 51 -2.21 9.59 -2.54
C THR A 51 -1.59 8.23 -2.85
N ALA A 52 -2.05 7.54 -3.89
CA ALA A 52 -1.52 6.23 -4.27
C ALA A 52 -0.03 6.29 -4.64
N ILE A 53 0.42 7.32 -5.37
CA ILE A 53 1.84 7.51 -5.69
C ILE A 53 2.65 7.77 -4.42
N SER A 54 2.15 8.63 -3.53
CA SER A 54 2.80 8.95 -2.26
C SER A 54 2.93 7.72 -1.36
N ALA A 55 1.85 6.95 -1.21
CA ALA A 55 1.84 5.69 -0.48
C ALA A 55 2.78 4.66 -1.10
N PHE A 56 2.75 4.49 -2.42
CA PHE A 56 3.64 3.57 -3.13
C PHE A 56 5.12 3.87 -2.88
N LYS A 57 5.52 5.15 -2.98
CA LYS A 57 6.89 5.58 -2.71
C LYS A 57 7.28 5.34 -1.26
N ARG A 58 6.38 5.65 -0.32
CA ARG A 58 6.61 5.48 1.12
C ARG A 58 6.71 4.00 1.53
N GLY A 59 5.99 3.11 0.86
CA GLY A 59 6.00 1.68 1.15
C GLY A 59 7.23 0.94 0.63
N LEU A 60 8.00 1.51 -0.30
CA LEU A 60 9.23 0.88 -0.79
C LEU A 60 10.30 0.79 0.29
N LEU A 61 11.15 -0.24 0.20
CA LEU A 61 12.33 -0.34 1.06
C LEU A 61 13.30 0.83 0.80
N PRO A 62 13.74 1.56 1.83
CA PRO A 62 14.68 2.68 1.66
C PRO A 62 16.01 2.30 0.99
N ASP A 63 16.46 1.06 1.24
CA ASP A 63 17.70 0.53 0.67
C ASP A 63 17.54 0.01 -0.76
N GLY A 64 16.31 -0.12 -1.26
CA GLY A 64 16.01 -0.64 -2.59
C GLY A 64 16.40 0.32 -3.70
N ASP A 65 16.91 -0.21 -4.80
CA ASP A 65 17.39 0.59 -5.95
C ASP A 65 16.30 1.50 -6.51
N LEU A 66 15.06 1.01 -6.61
CA LEU A 66 13.95 1.82 -7.10
C LEU A 66 13.65 3.01 -6.17
N TYR A 67 13.66 2.82 -4.85
CA TYR A 67 13.44 3.93 -3.92
C TYR A 67 14.50 5.00 -4.10
N LYS A 68 15.78 4.60 -4.14
CA LYS A 68 16.92 5.50 -4.35
C LYS A 68 16.80 6.29 -5.66
N GLU A 69 16.43 5.63 -6.76
CA GLU A 69 16.22 6.30 -8.04
C GLU A 69 15.05 7.31 -7.98
N LEU A 70 13.95 6.96 -7.31
CA LEU A 70 12.78 7.82 -7.20
C LEU A 70 13.00 9.04 -6.29
N THR A 71 13.93 8.96 -5.32
CA THR A 71 14.23 10.05 -4.38
C THR A 71 15.52 10.80 -4.72
N LYS A 72 16.23 10.41 -5.78
CA LYS A 72 17.54 10.97 -6.16
C LYS A 72 17.54 12.48 -6.43
N TYR A 73 16.41 13.01 -6.88
CA TYR A 73 16.26 14.39 -7.33
C TYR A 73 15.32 15.23 -6.44
N GLN A 74 15.04 14.74 -5.22
CA GLN A 74 14.28 15.51 -4.22
C GLN A 74 15.17 16.44 -3.41
#